data_AF-V5GEA3-F1
#
_entry.id   AF-V5GEA3-F1
#
_cell.length_a   1.000
_cell.length_b   1.000
_cell.length_c   1.000
_cell.angle_alpha   90.00
_cell.angle_beta   90.00
_cell.angle_gamma   90.00
#
_symmetry.space_group_name_H-M   'P 1'
#
loop_
_entity.id
_entity.type
_entity.pdbx_description
1 polymer ?
#
loop_
_entity_poly.entity_id
_entity_poly.type
_entity_poly.pdbx_seq_one_letter_code
_entity_poly.pdbx_strand_id
1 'polypeptide(L)'
;ENGVKKENIKPSKEYHERTFITILNDPNNIIYKKIFNVKPPPVPPKKLKCVVTGLPAKYVDPVTCVPYHNSSCLKIVRMAYYDYLENNGDRNNGIVADFLRWYSKNKRRLRSEMLMSEQKVLFQ
;
A
#
# COMPACT_ATOMS: atom_id res chain seq x y z
N GLU A 1 51.56 53.04 19.57
CA GLU A 1 51.12 53.03 18.15
C GLU A 1 51.82 51.84 17.48
N ASN A 2 51.28 51.03 16.58
CA ASN A 2 49.92 50.74 16.14
C ASN A 2 50.02 49.45 15.30
N GLY A 3 49.01 48.58 15.40
CA GLY A 3 48.55 47.75 14.27
C GLY A 3 49.29 46.45 13.98
N VAL A 4 48.98 45.38 14.72
CA VAL A 4 49.17 44.01 14.21
C VAL A 4 48.00 43.68 13.28
N LYS A 5 48.33 43.41 12.01
CA LYS A 5 47.44 43.08 10.91
C LYS A 5 46.69 41.78 11.23
N LYS A 6 45.36 41.75 11.10
CA LYS A 6 44.56 40.53 11.22
C LYS A 6 44.79 39.65 10.00
N GLU A 7 45.53 38.58 10.21
CA GLU A 7 45.80 37.57 9.19
C GLU A 7 44.54 36.76 8.91
N ASN A 8 44.23 36.57 7.62
CA ASN A 8 43.06 35.87 7.14
C ASN A 8 43.26 34.36 7.36
N ILE A 9 42.78 33.83 8.50
CA ILE A 9 42.95 32.42 8.87
C ILE A 9 42.11 31.58 7.89
N LYS A 10 42.79 30.90 6.96
CA LYS A 10 42.18 29.86 6.13
C LYS A 10 41.66 28.75 7.05
N PRO A 11 40.45 28.20 6.84
CA PRO A 11 39.93 27.13 7.68
C PRO A 11 40.90 25.95 7.61
N SER A 12 41.49 25.61 8.75
CA SER A 12 42.35 24.43 8.86
C SER A 12 41.56 23.21 8.45
N LYS A 13 42.17 22.33 7.63
CA LYS A 13 41.59 21.02 7.31
C LYS A 13 41.22 20.33 8.62
N GLU A 14 39.94 20.13 8.84
CA GLU A 14 39.43 19.42 10.00
C GLU A 14 39.71 17.94 9.80
N TYR A 15 40.53 17.37 10.69
CA TYR A 15 40.81 15.94 10.70
C TYR A 15 39.90 15.31 11.75
N HIS A 16 39.08 14.35 11.34
CA HIS A 16 38.25 13.58 12.26
C HIS A 16 38.86 12.20 12.46
N GLU A 17 39.04 11.80 13.72
CA GLU A 17 39.34 10.44 14.10
C GLU A 17 38.05 9.69 14.47
N ARG A 18 38.02 8.37 14.25
CA ARG A 18 36.91 7.54 14.72
C ARG A 18 37.14 7.22 16.20
N THR A 19 36.52 8.00 17.09
CA THR A 19 36.50 7.66 18.51
C THR A 19 35.53 6.51 18.73
N PHE A 20 36.01 5.35 19.20
CA PHE A 20 35.15 4.23 19.58
C PHE A 20 34.46 4.54 20.91
N ILE A 21 33.14 4.72 20.88
CA ILE A 21 32.33 4.92 22.09
C ILE A 21 32.06 3.56 22.72
N THR A 22 32.74 3.24 23.82
CA THR A 22 32.45 2.05 24.63
C THR A 22 31.40 2.38 25.69
N ILE A 23 30.21 1.79 25.58
CA ILE A 23 29.16 1.90 26.59
C ILE A 23 29.29 0.69 27.52
N LEU A 24 29.83 0.92 28.72
CA LEU A 24 29.98 -0.11 29.76
C LEU A 24 28.88 0.05 30.81
N ASN A 25 28.37 -1.08 31.32
CA ASN A 25 27.44 -1.13 32.45
C ASN A 25 26.15 -0.27 32.28
N ASP A 26 25.50 -0.37 31.11
CA ASP A 26 24.23 0.32 30.83
C ASP A 26 23.06 -0.68 30.72
N PRO A 27 22.60 -1.28 31.84
CA PRO A 27 21.60 -2.35 31.85
C PRO A 27 20.23 -1.93 31.29
N ASN A 28 19.96 -0.62 31.19
CA ASN A 28 18.69 -0.06 30.70
C ASN A 28 18.82 0.72 29.38
N ASN A 29 19.98 0.68 28.74
CA ASN A 29 20.27 1.41 27.50
C ASN A 29 19.98 2.93 27.60
N ILE A 30 20.18 3.53 28.78
CA ILE A 30 19.92 4.96 29.03
C ILE A 30 20.91 5.81 28.26
N ILE A 31 22.19 5.44 28.32
CA ILE A 31 23.30 6.12 27.64
C ILE A 31 23.22 5.82 26.14
N TYR A 32 22.96 4.56 25.79
CA TYR A 32 22.79 4.13 24.41
C TYR A 32 21.68 4.90 23.68
N LYS A 33 20.48 5.00 24.25
CA LYS A 33 19.34 5.73 23.65
C LYS A 33 19.55 7.25 23.57
N LYS A 34 20.42 7.80 24.43
CA LYS A 34 20.76 9.23 24.43
C LYS A 34 21.78 9.58 23.37
N ILE A 35 22.77 8.71 23.15
CA ILE A 35 23.86 8.90 22.18
C ILE A 35 23.38 8.57 20.76
N PHE A 36 22.67 7.45 20.62
CA PHE A 36 22.19 6.99 19.32
C PHE A 36 20.75 7.44 19.11
N ASN A 37 20.44 7.90 17.90
CA ASN A 37 19.08 8.29 17.52
C ASN A 37 18.21 7.04 17.28
N VAL A 38 17.88 6.33 18.37
CA VAL A 38 17.11 5.09 18.35
C VAL A 38 15.65 5.43 17.99
N LYS A 39 15.30 5.21 16.72
CA LYS A 39 13.91 5.35 16.28
C LYS A 39 13.06 4.22 16.88
N PRO A 40 11.78 4.49 17.21
CA PRO A 40 10.88 3.41 17.57
C PRO A 40 10.78 2.40 16.43
N PRO A 41 10.49 1.12 16.74
CA PRO A 41 10.30 0.12 15.70
C PRO A 41 9.19 0.57 14.73
N PRO A 42 9.33 0.31 13.43
CA PRO A 42 8.33 0.70 12.46
C PRO A 42 7.00 -0.01 12.78
N VAL A 43 5.90 0.72 12.64
CA VAL A 43 4.56 0.15 12.79
C VAL A 43 4.37 -0.91 11.69
N PRO A 44 3.95 -2.14 12.03
CA PRO A 44 3.73 -3.16 11.02
C PRO A 44 2.59 -2.72 10.06
N PRO A 45 2.69 -3.05 8.76
CA PRO A 45 1.66 -2.69 7.81
C PRO A 45 0.33 -3.34 8.19
N LYS A 46 -0.75 -2.55 8.14
CA LYS A 46 -2.10 -3.08 8.37
C LYS A 46 -2.45 -4.06 7.25
N LYS A 47 -2.99 -5.23 7.62
CA LYS A 47 -3.51 -6.19 6.64
C LYS A 47 -4.74 -5.60 5.96
N LEU A 48 -4.77 -5.63 4.62
CA LEU A 48 -5.95 -5.27 3.85
C LEU A 48 -7.09 -6.23 4.18
N LYS A 49 -8.32 -5.72 4.17
CA LYS A 49 -9.53 -6.52 4.39
C LYS A 49 -10.31 -6.62 3.09
N CYS A 50 -10.86 -7.79 2.83
CA CYS A 50 -11.76 -8.04 1.71
C CYS A 50 -13.00 -7.15 1.85
N VAL A 51 -13.38 -6.45 0.78
CA VAL A 51 -14.56 -5.58 0.81
C VAL A 51 -15.86 -6.38 0.94
N VAL A 52 -15.89 -7.61 0.44
CA VAL A 52 -17.09 -8.46 0.48
C VAL A 52 -17.26 -9.16 1.84
N THR A 53 -16.19 -9.78 2.35
CA THR A 53 -16.28 -10.67 3.53
C THR A 53 -15.66 -10.10 4.80
N GLY A 54 -14.90 -9.01 4.73
CA GLY A 54 -14.17 -8.44 5.88
C GLY A 54 -12.94 -9.24 6.35
N LEU A 55 -12.76 -10.47 5.84
CA LEU A 55 -11.58 -11.31 6.12
C LEU A 55 -10.29 -10.67 5.56
N PRO A 56 -9.10 -11.05 6.06
CA PRO A 56 -7.84 -10.57 5.49
C PRO A 56 -7.78 -10.86 3.98
N ALA A 57 -7.58 -9.83 3.17
CA ALA A 57 -7.50 -9.98 1.72
C ALA A 57 -6.20 -10.70 1.35
N LYS A 58 -6.31 -11.59 0.37
CA LYS A 58 -5.15 -12.32 -0.19
C LYS A 58 -4.60 -11.62 -1.44
N TYR A 59 -5.48 -10.95 -2.18
CA TYR A 59 -5.16 -10.34 -3.46
C TYR A 59 -5.84 -8.99 -3.59
N VAL A 60 -5.36 -8.20 -4.56
CA VAL A 60 -5.97 -6.94 -5.00
C VAL A 60 -6.30 -7.07 -6.47
N ASP A 61 -7.50 -6.66 -6.86
CA ASP A 61 -7.93 -6.72 -8.25
C ASP A 61 -7.20 -5.64 -9.09
N PRO A 62 -6.50 -5.98 -10.20
CA PRO A 62 -5.71 -5.00 -10.96
C PRO A 62 -6.55 -3.96 -11.70
N VAL A 63 -7.85 -4.18 -11.90
CA VAL A 63 -8.71 -3.21 -12.60
C VAL A 63 -9.41 -2.28 -11.62
N THR A 64 -9.98 -2.82 -10.55
CA THR A 64 -10.71 -2.00 -9.57
C THR A 64 -9.86 -1.52 -8.40
N CYS A 65 -8.66 -2.07 -8.23
CA CYS A 65 -7.80 -1.87 -7.06
C CYS A 65 -8.48 -2.25 -5.73
N VAL A 66 -9.50 -3.11 -5.78
CA VAL A 66 -10.25 -3.55 -4.60
C VAL A 66 -9.62 -4.82 -4.01
N PRO A 67 -9.37 -4.87 -2.68
CA PRO A 67 -8.88 -6.06 -2.00
C PRO A 67 -9.97 -7.15 -1.87
N TYR A 68 -9.59 -8.41 -2.11
CA TYR A 68 -10.49 -9.57 -2.03
C TYR A 68 -9.83 -10.82 -1.42
N HIS A 69 -10.64 -11.75 -0.91
CA HIS A 69 -10.15 -12.95 -0.22
C HIS A 69 -10.07 -14.20 -1.12
N ASN A 70 -11.09 -14.45 -1.95
CA ASN A 70 -11.20 -15.63 -2.81
C ASN A 70 -11.77 -15.25 -4.20
N SER A 71 -11.79 -16.20 -5.13
CA SER A 71 -12.29 -15.99 -6.50
C SER A 71 -13.77 -15.60 -6.55
N SER A 72 -14.60 -16.06 -5.62
CA SER A 72 -16.01 -15.69 -5.52
C SER A 72 -16.18 -14.22 -5.14
N CYS A 73 -15.39 -13.72 -4.19
CA CYS A 73 -15.34 -12.30 -3.83
C CYS A 73 -14.94 -11.44 -5.05
N LEU A 74 -13.98 -11.91 -5.86
CA LEU A 74 -13.58 -11.21 -7.08
C LEU A 74 -14.76 -11.08 -8.07
N LYS A 75 -15.58 -12.13 -8.23
CA LYS A 75 -16.77 -12.09 -9.10
C LYS A 75 -17.76 -11.03 -8.63
N ILE A 76 -18.02 -10.97 -7.33
CA ILE A 76 -18.92 -9.96 -6.73
C ILE A 76 -18.39 -8.54 -6.97
N VAL A 77 -17.09 -8.32 -6.70
CA VAL A 77 -16.42 -7.03 -6.95
C VAL A 77 -16.53 -6.62 -8.42
N ARG A 78 -16.26 -7.52 -9.36
CA ARG A 78 -16.34 -7.24 -10.79
C ARG A 78 -17.77 -7.00 -11.27
N MET A 79 -18.74 -7.72 -10.74
CA MET A 79 -20.16 -7.49 -11.04
C MET A 79 -20.60 -6.09 -10.61
N ALA A 80 -20.25 -5.68 -9.39
CA ALA A 80 -20.52 -4.32 -8.90
C ALA A 80 -19.82 -3.25 -9.75
N TYR A 81 -18.59 -3.50 -10.18
CA TYR A 81 -17.86 -2.61 -11.07
C TYR A 81 -18.51 -2.46 -12.45
N TYR A 82 -19.02 -3.55 -13.04
CA TYR A 82 -19.72 -3.48 -14.32
C TYR A 82 -21.03 -2.71 -14.21
N ASP A 83 -21.78 -2.88 -13.12
CA ASP A 83 -22.97 -2.08 -12.85
C ASP A 83 -22.62 -0.59 -12.65
N TYR A 84 -21.49 -0.28 -12.02
CA TYR A 84 -20.97 1.09 -11.92
C TYR A 84 -20.62 1.68 -13.31
N LEU A 85 -19.92 0.91 -14.16
CA LEU A 85 -19.58 1.35 -15.52
C LEU A 85 -20.82 1.60 -16.39
N GLU A 86 -21.89 0.83 -16.20
CA GLU A 86 -23.14 1.02 -16.95
C GLU A 86 -23.79 2.38 -16.64
N ASN A 87 -23.72 2.80 -15.37
CA ASN A 87 -24.31 4.06 -14.89
C ASN A 87 -23.39 5.26 -15.11
N ASN A 88 -22.08 5.08 -14.89
CA ASN A 88 -21.11 6.19 -14.75
C ASN A 88 -19.96 6.13 -15.75
N GLY A 89 -19.88 5.10 -16.59
CA GLY A 89 -18.76 4.91 -17.52
C GLY A 89 -18.76 5.94 -18.66
N ASP A 90 -17.57 6.44 -18.99
CA ASP A 90 -17.38 7.36 -20.11
C ASP A 90 -17.58 6.64 -21.45
N ARG A 91 -18.65 7.02 -22.17
CA ARG A 91 -19.02 6.44 -23.47
C ARG A 91 -18.20 7.00 -24.63
N ASN A 92 -17.42 8.06 -24.41
CA ASN A 92 -16.52 8.60 -25.43
C ASN A 92 -15.26 7.73 -25.57
N ASN A 93 -14.89 7.02 -24.51
CA ASN A 93 -13.81 6.03 -24.56
C ASN A 93 -14.29 4.79 -25.34
N GLY A 94 -13.68 4.54 -26.51
CA GLY A 94 -14.04 3.42 -27.38
C GLY A 94 -14.02 2.06 -26.68
N ILE A 95 -13.04 1.83 -25.79
CA ILE A 95 -12.89 0.57 -25.05
C ILE A 95 -14.08 0.34 -24.12
N VAL A 96 -14.47 1.37 -23.37
CA VAL A 96 -15.60 1.30 -22.42
C VAL A 96 -16.91 1.14 -23.20
N ALA A 97 -17.08 1.88 -24.30
CA ALA A 97 -18.27 1.78 -25.15
C ALA A 97 -18.43 0.38 -25.76
N ASP A 98 -17.35 -0.24 -26.25
CA ASP A 98 -17.36 -1.62 -26.74
C ASP A 98 -17.72 -2.62 -25.65
N PHE A 99 -17.10 -2.46 -24.48
CA PHE A 99 -17.40 -3.31 -23.33
C PHE A 99 -18.87 -3.21 -22.92
N LEU A 100 -19.44 -2.01 -22.83
CA LEU A 100 -20.85 -1.81 -22.46
C LEU A 100 -21.81 -2.39 -23.50
N ARG A 101 -21.50 -2.27 -24.79
CA ARG A 101 -22.26 -2.93 -25.87
C ARG A 101 -22.30 -4.45 -25.69
N TRP A 102 -21.17 -5.07 -25.34
CA TRP A 102 -21.13 -6.50 -25.05
C TRP A 102 -21.86 -6.84 -23.74
N TYR A 103 -21.60 -6.08 -22.68
CA TYR A 103 -22.17 -6.32 -21.35
C TYR A 103 -23.70 -6.29 -21.38
N SER A 104 -24.32 -5.32 -22.05
CA SER A 104 -25.78 -5.22 -22.19
C SER A 104 -26.43 -6.48 -22.80
N LYS A 105 -25.77 -7.12 -23.77
CA LYS A 105 -26.24 -8.36 -24.40
C LYS A 105 -26.02 -9.60 -23.53
N ASN A 106 -24.97 -9.59 -22.71
CA ASN A 106 -24.51 -10.76 -21.95
C ASN A 106 -24.81 -10.71 -20.44
N LYS A 107 -25.35 -9.60 -19.93
CA LYS A 107 -25.56 -9.34 -18.48
C LYS A 107 -26.28 -10.48 -17.76
N ARG A 108 -27.40 -10.97 -18.33
CA ARG A 108 -28.19 -12.06 -17.74
C ARG A 108 -27.38 -13.34 -17.60
N ARG A 109 -26.69 -13.75 -18.67
CA ARG A 109 -25.85 -14.96 -18.71
C ARG A 109 -24.72 -14.86 -17.68
N LEU A 110 -23.99 -13.75 -17.66
CA LEU A 110 -22.87 -13.51 -16.74
C LEU A 110 -23.30 -13.58 -15.28
N ARG A 111 -24.41 -12.92 -14.92
CA ARG A 111 -24.93 -12.97 -13.55
C ARG A 111 -25.29 -14.40 -13.13
N SER A 112 -25.96 -15.15 -14.00
CA SER A 112 -26.26 -16.56 -13.73
C SER A 112 -24.99 -17.39 -13.54
N GLU A 113 -24.00 -17.28 -14.41
CA GLU A 113 -22.73 -18.03 -14.30
C GLU A 113 -21.95 -17.68 -13.02
N MET A 114 -21.93 -16.41 -12.65
CA MET A 114 -21.21 -15.95 -11.46
C MET A 114 -21.90 -16.40 -10.16
N LEU A 115 -23.23 -16.31 -10.08
CA LEU A 115 -24.03 -16.64 -8.89
C LEU A 115 -24.18 -18.16 -8.67
N MET A 116 -24.29 -18.96 -9.74
CA MET A 116 -24.47 -20.42 -9.62
C MET A 116 -23.24 -21.14 -9.06
N SER A 117 -22.06 -20.52 -9.16
CA SER A 117 -20.84 -21.07 -8.57
C SER A 117 -20.79 -20.97 -7.04
N GLU A 118 -21.58 -20.10 -6.41
CA GLU A 118 -21.55 -19.90 -4.96
C GLU A 118 -22.49 -20.85 -4.20
N GLN A 119 -23.62 -21.24 -4.79
CA GLN A 119 -24.59 -22.12 -4.12
C GLN A 119 -24.04 -23.54 -3.87
N LYS A 120 -23.06 -24.01 -4.64
CA LYS A 120 -22.40 -25.30 -4.38
C LYS A 120 -21.46 -25.29 -3.18
N VAL A 121 -20.99 -24.11 -2.75
CA VAL A 121 -20.01 -23.97 -1.65
C VAL A 121 -20.71 -23.86 -0.29
N LEU A 122 -21.99 -23.49 -0.26
CA LEU A 122 -22.75 -23.33 0.98
C LEU A 122 -23.36 -24.65 1.49
N PHE A 123 -23.39 -25.71 0.67
CA PHE A 123 -23.98 -27.02 0.97
C PHE A 123 -22.97 -28.18 0.94
N GLN A 124 -21.68 -27.89 1.15
CA GLN A 124 -20.63 -28.90 1.33
C GLN A 124 -19.91 -28.69 2.66
#